data_AF-A0A3Q9FEJ6-F1
#
_entry.id   AF-A0A3Q9FEJ6-F1
#
_cell.length_a   1.000
_cell.length_b   1.000
_cell.length_c   1.000
_cell.angle_alpha   90.00
_cell.angle_beta   90.00
_cell.angle_gamma   90.00
#
_symmetry.space_group_name_H-M   'P 1'
#
loop_
_entity.id
_entity.type
_entity.pdbx_description
1 polymer ?
#
loop_
_entity_poly.entity_id
_entity_poly.type
_entity_poly.pdbx_seq_one_letter_code
_entity_poly.pdbx_strand_id
1 'polypeptide(L)'
;MHFRDAIFLMVALVASPAVHAATPGDEARDAASRPVALVYRGPAACDGCAETIARRLRESDQRFRVIYVGPAEKLKITPAALAGAALYVQPGGGQDIPGAAASIGRNERRAVRRYVANGGRYLGLCMGAYLAGAQGFGLVAGDIDAEVDRPGSTLHGIADTVTPVVWRGKKRWIYFQDGARLPVAPIGSGGIVLAIYPNKDIAAATYRYGKGRVGLAGPHPEADESWYRQNGLTNPDGVVPDMAYDLINATMKP
;
A
#
# COMPACT_ATOMS: atom_id res chain seq x y z
N MET A 1 35.99 51.56 50.07
CA MET A 1 36.66 51.27 48.79
C MET A 1 36.65 49.76 48.59
N HIS A 2 36.08 49.30 47.47
CA HIS A 2 36.17 47.97 46.83
C HIS A 2 35.50 46.73 47.50
N PHE A 3 34.33 46.31 46.99
CA PHE A 3 34.03 45.21 46.03
C PHE A 3 34.03 43.83 46.71
N ARG A 4 32.86 43.30 47.12
CA ARG A 4 31.91 42.40 46.39
C ARG A 4 32.56 41.10 45.92
N ASP A 5 32.21 40.00 46.59
CA ASP A 5 32.05 38.68 45.96
C ASP A 5 30.97 37.90 46.72
N ALA A 6 29.82 37.71 46.07
CA ALA A 6 28.74 36.86 46.53
C ALA A 6 28.62 35.69 45.55
N ILE A 7 29.02 34.50 46.00
CA ILE A 7 28.91 33.26 45.25
C ILE A 7 27.45 32.84 45.25
N PHE A 8 26.77 32.98 44.11
CA PHE A 8 25.44 32.40 43.88
C PHE A 8 25.59 30.94 43.46
N LEU A 9 25.20 30.02 44.34
CA LEU A 9 25.08 28.60 44.03
C LEU A 9 23.78 28.37 43.24
N MET A 10 23.85 28.28 41.91
CA MET A 10 22.72 27.86 41.08
C MET A 10 22.56 26.34 41.18
N VAL A 11 21.52 25.89 41.87
CA VAL A 11 21.06 24.49 41.84
C VAL A 11 20.23 24.30 40.57
N ALA A 12 20.78 23.60 39.58
CA ALA A 12 20.04 23.20 38.39
C ALA A 12 19.16 21.98 38.74
N LEU A 13 17.84 22.19 38.84
CA LEU A 13 16.87 21.09 38.88
C LEU A 13 16.80 20.43 37.50
N VAL A 14 17.40 19.25 37.35
CA VAL A 14 17.19 18.40 36.18
C VAL A 14 15.85 17.69 36.38
N ALA A 15 14.82 18.14 35.67
CA ALA A 15 13.55 17.42 35.62
C ALA A 15 13.70 16.19 34.73
N SER A 16 13.77 15.00 35.34
CA SER A 16 13.73 13.74 34.59
C SER A 16 12.38 13.59 33.88
N PRO A 17 12.33 13.29 32.57
CA PRO A 17 11.09 12.93 31.93
C PRO A 17 10.69 11.54 32.45
N ALA A 18 9.60 11.47 33.21
CA ALA A 18 8.99 10.20 33.56
C ALA A 18 8.46 9.56 32.28
N VAL A 19 9.24 8.64 31.69
CA VAL A 19 8.77 7.74 30.65
C VAL A 19 7.73 6.84 31.29
N HIS A 20 6.45 7.18 31.14
CA HIS A 20 5.36 6.28 31.53
C HIS A 20 5.41 5.07 30.59
N ALA A 21 5.85 3.93 31.13
CA ALA A 21 5.69 2.66 30.45
C ALA A 21 4.18 2.40 30.29
N ALA A 22 3.71 2.25 29.05
CA ALA A 22 2.32 1.92 28.77
C ALA A 22 1.96 0.61 29.48
N THR A 23 0.84 0.60 30.20
CA THR A 23 0.40 -0.62 30.86
C THR A 23 -0.22 -1.59 29.84
N PRO A 24 -0.23 -2.91 30.10
CA PRO A 24 -0.82 -3.90 29.18
C PRO A 24 -2.29 -3.60 28.79
N GLY A 25 -3.03 -2.90 29.67
CA GLY A 25 -4.40 -2.45 29.39
C GLY A 25 -4.49 -1.28 28.40
N ASP A 26 -3.48 -0.39 28.38
CA ASP A 26 -3.41 0.72 27.44
C ASP A 26 -2.97 0.25 26.05
N GLU A 27 -2.05 -0.71 25.97
CA GLU A 27 -1.67 -1.34 24.69
C GLU A 27 -2.84 -2.12 24.06
N ALA A 28 -3.64 -2.81 24.88
CA ALA A 28 -4.83 -3.52 24.40
C ALA A 28 -5.94 -2.56 23.91
N ARG A 29 -6.11 -1.41 24.57
CA ARG A 29 -7.06 -0.36 24.16
C ARG A 29 -6.60 0.39 22.91
N ASP A 30 -5.31 0.74 22.84
CA ASP A 30 -4.68 1.33 21.65
C ASP A 30 -4.77 0.37 20.46
N ALA A 31 -4.51 -0.92 20.69
CA ALA A 31 -4.72 -1.95 19.68
C ALA A 31 -6.17 -1.93 19.19
N ALA A 32 -7.15 -1.93 20.08
CA ALA A 32 -8.58 -1.96 19.72
C ALA A 32 -9.02 -0.74 18.89
N SER A 33 -8.43 0.44 19.10
CA SER A 33 -8.74 1.67 18.36
C SER A 33 -8.09 1.78 16.97
N ARG A 34 -7.11 0.94 16.64
CA ARG A 34 -6.42 0.98 15.33
C ARG A 34 -7.36 0.61 14.17
N PRO A 35 -7.24 1.28 13.01
CA PRO A 35 -8.04 0.98 11.84
C PRO A 35 -7.82 -0.46 11.36
N VAL A 36 -8.90 -1.11 10.90
CA VAL A 36 -8.84 -2.47 10.37
C VAL A 36 -8.54 -2.44 8.87
N ALA A 37 -7.54 -3.22 8.45
CA ALA A 37 -7.30 -3.53 7.04
C ALA A 37 -7.65 -5.00 6.76
N LEU A 38 -8.53 -5.22 5.78
CA LEU A 38 -8.81 -6.56 5.26
C LEU A 38 -7.84 -6.85 4.11
N VAL A 39 -6.95 -7.82 4.30
CA VAL A 39 -5.98 -8.22 3.28
C VAL A 39 -6.44 -9.53 2.66
N TYR A 40 -6.61 -9.55 1.34
CA TYR A 40 -6.97 -10.78 0.64
C TYR A 40 -5.85 -11.82 0.73
N ARG A 41 -6.19 -13.06 1.09
CA ARG A 41 -5.34 -14.25 0.95
C ARG A 41 -6.12 -15.38 0.29
N GLY A 42 -5.63 -15.87 -0.83
CA GLY A 42 -6.29 -16.90 -1.63
C GLY A 42 -5.69 -17.01 -3.03
N PRO A 43 -6.36 -17.72 -3.97
CA PRO A 43 -5.83 -17.97 -5.31
C PRO A 43 -5.50 -16.72 -6.12
N ALA A 44 -6.13 -15.58 -5.83
CA ALA A 44 -5.78 -14.27 -6.40
C ALA A 44 -4.69 -13.54 -5.57
N ALA A 45 -3.67 -14.25 -5.09
CA ALA A 45 -2.49 -13.68 -4.44
C ALA A 45 -1.27 -14.58 -4.67
N CYS A 46 -0.08 -13.99 -4.77
CA CYS A 46 1.18 -14.75 -4.79
C CYS A 46 1.56 -15.22 -3.38
N ASP A 47 2.37 -16.27 -3.28
CA ASP A 47 2.92 -16.74 -2.01
C ASP A 47 3.73 -15.63 -1.34
N GLY A 48 3.40 -15.30 -0.08
CA GLY A 48 4.09 -14.26 0.68
C GLY A 48 3.66 -12.82 0.36
N CYS A 49 2.94 -12.56 -0.74
CA CYS A 49 2.48 -11.21 -1.10
C CYS A 49 1.55 -10.62 -0.01
N ALA A 50 0.59 -11.40 0.48
CA ALA A 50 -0.36 -10.97 1.50
C ALA A 50 0.31 -10.67 2.85
N GLU A 51 1.29 -11.48 3.24
CA GLU A 51 2.10 -11.34 4.45
C GLU A 51 2.98 -10.09 4.38
N THR A 52 3.57 -9.85 3.20
CA THR A 52 4.47 -8.72 2.98
C THR A 52 3.71 -7.40 3.10
N ILE A 53 2.60 -7.21 2.39
CA ILE A 53 1.80 -5.98 2.55
C ILE A 53 1.18 -5.86 3.95
N ALA A 54 0.79 -6.98 4.58
CA ALA A 54 0.28 -6.97 5.95
C ALA A 54 1.31 -6.44 6.96
N ARG A 55 2.58 -6.79 6.80
CA ARG A 55 3.67 -6.23 7.61
C ARG A 55 3.80 -4.72 7.42
N ARG A 56 3.77 -4.23 6.17
CA ARG A 56 3.82 -2.78 5.89
C ARG A 56 2.63 -2.03 6.48
N LEU A 57 1.44 -2.61 6.44
CA LEU A 57 0.26 -2.04 7.08
C LEU A 57 0.41 -1.94 8.60
N ARG A 58 0.99 -2.96 9.26
CA ARG A 58 1.25 -2.95 10.71
C ARG A 58 2.33 -1.94 11.10
N GLU A 59 3.34 -1.75 10.27
CA GLU A 59 4.46 -0.82 10.49
C GLU A 59 4.14 0.62 10.11
N SER A 60 3.12 0.86 9.28
CA SER A 60 2.72 2.19 8.83
C SER A 60 2.29 3.10 10.00
N ASP A 61 2.22 4.41 9.74
CA ASP A 61 1.76 5.40 10.73
C ASP A 61 0.38 5.07 11.32
N GLN A 62 -0.48 4.41 10.55
CA GLN A 62 -1.83 4.01 10.95
C GLN A 62 -1.84 2.74 11.81
N ARG A 63 -0.74 1.97 11.85
CA ARG A 63 -0.57 0.72 12.62
C ARG A 63 -1.75 -0.23 12.48
N PHE A 64 -2.14 -0.57 11.25
CA PHE A 64 -3.39 -1.29 11.00
C PHE A 64 -3.50 -2.59 11.77
N ARG A 65 -4.72 -2.88 12.24
CA ARG A 65 -5.14 -4.25 12.57
C ARG A 65 -5.42 -4.99 11.28
N VAL A 66 -4.49 -5.84 10.88
CA VAL A 66 -4.64 -6.65 9.67
C VAL A 66 -5.44 -7.91 9.96
N ILE A 67 -6.50 -8.13 9.20
CA ILE A 67 -7.31 -9.35 9.18
C ILE A 67 -7.25 -9.93 7.77
N TYR A 68 -6.90 -11.21 7.66
CA TYR A 68 -6.92 -11.90 6.37
C TYR A 68 -8.33 -12.32 5.99
N VAL A 69 -8.69 -12.11 4.72
CA VAL A 69 -9.98 -12.53 4.14
C VAL A 69 -9.76 -13.34 2.89
N GLY A 70 -10.60 -14.34 2.66
CA GLY A 70 -10.47 -15.18 1.46
C GLY A 70 -11.17 -16.54 1.57
N PRO A 71 -11.09 -17.36 0.51
CA PRO A 71 -11.83 -18.62 0.43
C PRO A 71 -11.38 -19.64 1.49
N ALA A 72 -10.12 -19.64 1.89
CA ALA A 72 -9.60 -20.51 2.97
C ALA A 72 -9.56 -19.83 4.34
N GLU A 73 -9.79 -18.50 4.42
CA GLU A 73 -9.73 -17.76 5.66
C GLU A 73 -11.02 -17.88 6.48
N LYS A 74 -10.91 -17.70 7.80
CA LYS A 74 -12.09 -17.71 8.70
C LYS A 74 -13.10 -16.63 8.31
N LEU A 75 -12.60 -15.43 7.96
CA LEU A 75 -13.42 -14.32 7.52
C LEU A 75 -13.49 -14.30 5.98
N LYS A 76 -14.71 -14.23 5.44
CA LYS A 76 -14.94 -14.10 4.00
C LYS A 76 -15.12 -12.63 3.61
N ILE A 77 -15.00 -12.32 2.32
CA ILE A 77 -15.34 -10.99 1.79
C ILE A 77 -16.86 -10.87 1.78
N THR A 78 -17.42 -10.22 2.81
CA THR A 78 -18.86 -9.95 2.92
C THR A 78 -19.09 -8.46 3.14
N PRO A 79 -20.29 -7.93 2.81
CA PRO A 79 -20.64 -6.55 3.15
C PRO A 79 -20.46 -6.22 4.63
N ALA A 80 -20.77 -7.16 5.54
CA ALA A 80 -20.61 -6.97 6.98
C ALA A 80 -19.13 -6.85 7.39
N ALA A 81 -18.25 -7.71 6.84
CA ALA A 81 -16.82 -7.61 7.08
C ALA A 81 -16.25 -6.26 6.58
N LEU A 82 -16.65 -5.86 5.37
CA LEU A 82 -16.20 -4.61 4.74
C LEU A 82 -16.70 -3.36 5.46
N ALA A 83 -17.90 -3.37 6.03
CA ALA A 83 -18.46 -2.22 6.75
C ALA A 83 -17.62 -1.79 7.97
N GLY A 84 -16.92 -2.73 8.61
CA GLY A 84 -16.01 -2.45 9.72
C GLY A 84 -14.56 -2.14 9.31
N ALA A 85 -14.25 -2.17 8.01
CA ALA A 85 -12.89 -2.03 7.51
C ALA A 85 -12.58 -0.59 7.09
N ALA A 86 -11.42 -0.10 7.49
CA ALA A 86 -10.88 1.17 6.99
C ALA A 86 -10.26 1.03 5.59
N LEU A 87 -9.79 -0.18 5.25
CA LEU A 87 -9.10 -0.48 4.00
C LEU A 87 -9.35 -1.94 3.57
N TYR A 88 -9.62 -2.16 2.29
CA TYR A 88 -9.49 -3.46 1.64
C TYR A 88 -8.21 -3.47 0.78
N VAL A 89 -7.45 -4.56 0.84
CA VAL A 89 -6.17 -4.71 0.15
C VAL A 89 -6.17 -5.95 -0.73
N GLN A 90 -5.95 -5.74 -2.02
CA GLN A 90 -5.66 -6.80 -2.98
C GLN A 90 -4.15 -6.84 -3.24
N PRO A 91 -3.44 -7.89 -2.79
CA PRO A 91 -2.01 -8.01 -3.01
C PRO A 91 -1.67 -8.36 -4.47
N GLY A 92 -0.38 -8.43 -4.78
CA GLY A 92 0.12 -9.00 -6.03
C GLY A 92 -0.20 -10.49 -6.18
N GLY A 93 -0.04 -11.02 -7.39
CA GLY A 93 -0.36 -12.38 -7.76
C GLY A 93 0.11 -12.71 -9.17
N GLY A 94 -0.46 -13.76 -9.78
CA GLY A 94 -0.06 -14.22 -11.10
C GLY A 94 -0.56 -13.35 -12.27
N GLN A 95 -0.30 -13.82 -13.49
CA GLN A 95 -0.61 -13.08 -14.72
C GLN A 95 -2.03 -13.33 -15.28
N ASP A 96 -2.75 -14.31 -14.75
CA ASP A 96 -4.13 -14.61 -15.18
C ASP A 96 -5.14 -13.71 -14.44
N ILE A 97 -5.28 -12.46 -14.90
CA ILE A 97 -6.22 -11.50 -14.31
C ILE A 97 -7.68 -12.00 -14.36
N PRO A 98 -8.19 -12.56 -15.48
CA PRO A 98 -9.54 -13.13 -15.52
C PRO A 98 -9.74 -14.30 -14.54
N GLY A 99 -8.78 -15.22 -14.45
CA GLY A 99 -8.82 -16.34 -13.52
C GLY A 99 -8.77 -15.88 -12.06
N ALA A 100 -7.91 -14.91 -11.74
CA ALA A 100 -7.87 -14.28 -10.44
C ALA A 100 -9.22 -13.64 -10.07
N ALA A 101 -9.81 -12.85 -10.98
CA ALA A 101 -11.12 -12.24 -10.77
C ALA A 101 -12.25 -13.28 -10.62
N ALA A 102 -12.18 -14.40 -11.34
CA ALA A 102 -13.11 -15.52 -11.21
C ALA A 102 -12.97 -16.18 -9.83
N SER A 103 -11.74 -16.43 -9.37
CA SER A 103 -11.45 -17.06 -8.08
C SER A 103 -11.90 -16.24 -6.87
N ILE A 104 -11.94 -14.91 -6.98
CA ILE A 104 -12.48 -14.03 -5.93
C ILE A 104 -14.00 -14.17 -5.82
N GLY A 105 -14.68 -14.44 -6.94
CA GLY A 105 -16.13 -14.56 -7.00
C GLY A 105 -16.85 -13.24 -7.32
N ARG A 106 -17.98 -13.35 -8.01
CA ARG A 106 -18.76 -12.18 -8.47
C ARG A 106 -19.39 -11.40 -7.31
N ASN A 107 -19.79 -12.07 -6.23
CA ASN A 107 -20.47 -11.43 -5.11
C ASN A 107 -19.50 -10.61 -4.27
N GLU A 108 -18.32 -11.16 -4.03
CA GLU A 108 -17.21 -10.59 -3.29
C GLU A 108 -16.68 -9.34 -4.02
N ARG A 109 -16.44 -9.44 -5.33
CA ARG A 109 -16.06 -8.27 -6.15
C ARG A 109 -17.11 -7.17 -6.12
N ARG A 110 -18.40 -7.52 -6.22
CA ARG A 110 -19.50 -6.54 -6.08
C ARG A 110 -19.55 -5.91 -4.68
N ALA A 111 -19.28 -6.70 -3.64
CA ALA A 111 -19.24 -6.21 -2.26
C ALA A 111 -18.11 -5.19 -2.07
N VAL A 112 -16.89 -5.49 -2.52
CA VAL A 112 -15.74 -4.56 -2.49
C VAL A 112 -16.06 -3.30 -3.30
N ARG A 113 -16.59 -3.43 -4.51
CA ARG A 113 -16.98 -2.28 -5.34
C ARG A 113 -17.98 -1.37 -4.65
N ARG A 114 -19.01 -1.93 -4.01
CA ARG A 114 -20.00 -1.17 -3.23
C ARG A 114 -19.40 -0.54 -1.99
N TYR A 115 -18.52 -1.24 -1.30
CA TYR A 115 -17.79 -0.72 -0.15
C TYR A 115 -17.01 0.55 -0.53
N VAL A 116 -16.21 0.49 -1.60
CA VAL A 116 -15.46 1.66 -2.08
C VAL A 116 -16.40 2.77 -2.54
N ALA A 117 -17.45 2.46 -3.30
CA ALA A 117 -18.44 3.46 -3.74
C ALA A 117 -19.02 4.28 -2.58
N ASN A 118 -19.16 3.67 -1.40
CA ASN A 118 -19.75 4.25 -0.20
C ASN A 118 -18.73 4.90 0.76
N GLY A 119 -17.48 5.06 0.36
CA GLY A 119 -16.45 5.73 1.17
C GLY A 119 -15.36 4.81 1.70
N GLY A 120 -15.45 3.51 1.41
CA GLY A 120 -14.38 2.55 1.64
C GLY A 120 -13.14 2.84 0.80
N ARG A 121 -12.02 2.19 1.15
CA ARG A 121 -10.74 2.38 0.47
C ARG A 121 -10.20 1.07 -0.08
N TYR A 122 -9.57 1.15 -1.24
CA TYR A 122 -8.94 0.01 -1.91
C TYR A 122 -7.46 0.28 -2.09
N LEU A 123 -6.62 -0.69 -1.77
CA LEU A 123 -5.20 -0.71 -2.15
C LEU A 123 -4.93 -1.93 -3.02
N GLY A 124 -4.41 -1.73 -4.23
CA GLY A 124 -4.07 -2.79 -5.18
C GLY A 124 -2.60 -2.71 -5.61
N LEU A 125 -1.90 -3.83 -5.56
CA LEU A 125 -0.47 -3.93 -5.88
C LEU A 125 -0.27 -4.98 -6.99
N CYS A 126 0.51 -4.68 -8.03
CA CYS A 126 0.74 -5.57 -9.17
C CYS A 126 -0.58 -6.14 -9.73
N MET A 127 -0.85 -7.46 -9.62
CA MET A 127 -2.14 -8.06 -9.98
C MET A 127 -3.35 -7.37 -9.33
N GLY A 128 -3.22 -6.92 -8.08
CA GLY A 128 -4.25 -6.14 -7.41
C GLY A 128 -4.50 -4.77 -8.06
N ALA A 129 -3.52 -4.20 -8.76
CA ALA A 129 -3.73 -3.01 -9.57
C ALA A 129 -4.52 -3.31 -10.84
N TYR A 130 -4.18 -4.37 -11.59
CA TYR A 130 -4.97 -4.84 -12.74
C TYR A 130 -6.42 -5.16 -12.36
N LEU A 131 -6.62 -5.85 -11.23
CA LEU A 131 -7.95 -6.18 -10.73
C LEU A 131 -8.78 -4.95 -10.37
N ALA A 132 -8.19 -3.77 -10.17
CA ALA A 132 -8.98 -2.55 -9.98
C ALA A 132 -9.70 -2.10 -11.26
N GLY A 133 -9.27 -2.56 -12.43
CA GLY A 133 -9.87 -2.27 -13.74
C GLY A 133 -11.16 -3.04 -14.01
N ALA A 134 -11.67 -2.92 -15.24
CA ALA A 134 -12.96 -3.47 -15.66
C ALA A 134 -13.06 -5.00 -15.54
N GLN A 135 -11.95 -5.72 -15.68
CA GLN A 135 -11.91 -7.19 -15.60
C GLN A 135 -12.11 -7.71 -14.17
N GLY A 136 -11.83 -6.89 -13.13
CA GLY A 136 -11.93 -7.27 -11.73
C GLY A 136 -13.06 -6.54 -10.98
N PHE A 137 -12.67 -5.57 -10.15
CA PHE A 137 -13.54 -4.79 -9.27
C PHE A 137 -14.20 -3.60 -9.99
N GLY A 138 -13.62 -3.11 -11.10
CA GLY A 138 -14.14 -1.97 -11.87
C GLY A 138 -14.21 -0.68 -11.07
N LEU A 139 -13.12 -0.36 -10.37
CA LEU A 139 -12.92 0.80 -9.51
C LEU A 139 -12.24 1.97 -10.22
N VAL A 140 -11.55 1.72 -11.33
CA VAL A 140 -10.86 2.75 -12.12
C VAL A 140 -11.31 2.66 -13.58
N ALA A 141 -11.54 3.82 -14.19
CA ALA A 141 -11.85 3.94 -15.61
C ALA A 141 -10.56 4.06 -16.43
N GLY A 142 -10.58 3.50 -17.64
CA GLY A 142 -9.44 3.44 -18.54
C GLY A 142 -8.63 2.16 -18.40
N ASP A 143 -7.73 1.97 -19.36
CA ASP A 143 -7.00 0.71 -19.51
C ASP A 143 -5.83 0.60 -18.52
N ILE A 144 -5.77 -0.55 -17.86
CA ILE A 144 -4.66 -0.97 -16.99
C ILE A 144 -3.99 -2.14 -17.73
N ASP A 145 -2.81 -1.88 -18.27
CA ASP A 145 -2.08 -2.80 -19.15
C ASP A 145 -0.69 -3.06 -18.60
N ALA A 146 -0.01 -4.08 -19.12
CA ALA A 146 1.38 -4.36 -18.78
C ALA A 146 2.29 -3.20 -19.19
N GLU A 147 3.24 -2.87 -18.30
CA GLU A 147 4.30 -1.88 -18.57
C GLU A 147 5.37 -2.44 -19.52
N VAL A 148 5.51 -3.76 -19.57
CA VAL A 148 6.46 -4.47 -20.42
C VAL A 148 6.20 -4.17 -21.89
N ASP A 149 7.27 -3.85 -22.63
CA ASP A 149 7.28 -3.57 -24.07
C ASP A 149 6.39 -2.40 -24.54
N ARG A 150 5.94 -1.55 -23.61
CA ARG A 150 5.27 -0.31 -23.97
C ARG A 150 6.24 0.64 -24.69
N PRO A 151 5.75 1.55 -25.55
CA PRO A 151 6.59 2.54 -26.22
C PRO A 151 7.48 3.32 -25.23
N GLY A 152 8.79 3.20 -25.40
CA GLY A 152 9.80 3.86 -24.56
C GLY A 152 10.07 3.20 -23.20
N SER A 153 9.38 2.10 -22.88
CA SER A 153 9.64 1.32 -21.65
C SER A 153 11.03 0.71 -21.71
N THR A 154 11.70 0.66 -20.56
CA THR A 154 12.98 -0.04 -20.38
C THR A 154 12.78 -1.49 -19.91
N LEU A 155 11.53 -1.94 -19.81
CA LEU A 155 11.14 -3.26 -19.32
C LEU A 155 10.71 -4.11 -20.51
N HIS A 156 11.43 -5.20 -20.75
CA HIS A 156 11.25 -6.09 -21.91
C HIS A 156 10.93 -7.54 -21.53
N GLY A 157 10.51 -7.74 -20.28
CA GLY A 157 10.16 -9.06 -19.78
C GLY A 157 9.47 -9.01 -18.43
N ILE A 158 8.88 -10.14 -18.07
CA ILE A 158 8.07 -10.33 -16.87
C ILE A 158 8.88 -10.81 -15.66
N ALA A 159 10.18 -11.04 -15.86
CA ALA A 159 11.07 -11.51 -14.80
C ALA A 159 11.23 -10.46 -13.69
N ASP A 160 11.44 -10.97 -12.48
CA ASP A 160 11.77 -10.15 -11.32
C ASP A 160 12.98 -9.27 -11.61
N THR A 161 12.82 -7.96 -11.42
CA THR A 161 13.88 -6.97 -11.68
C THR A 161 13.76 -5.75 -10.78
N VAL A 162 14.71 -4.84 -10.89
CA VAL A 162 14.68 -3.53 -10.24
C VAL A 162 14.62 -2.46 -11.32
N THR A 163 13.60 -1.61 -11.27
CA THR A 163 13.38 -0.57 -12.27
C THR A 163 13.42 0.82 -11.62
N PRO A 164 13.93 1.85 -12.31
CA PRO A 164 13.85 3.21 -11.81
C PRO A 164 12.43 3.77 -12.00
N VAL A 165 11.97 4.52 -11.01
CA VAL A 165 10.76 5.33 -11.07
C VAL A 165 11.06 6.76 -10.62
N VAL A 166 10.24 7.72 -11.01
CA VAL A 166 10.24 9.06 -10.42
C VAL A 166 9.10 9.12 -9.40
N TRP A 167 9.41 8.84 -8.14
CA TRP A 167 8.45 8.87 -7.02
C TRP A 167 8.45 10.24 -6.36
N ARG A 168 7.32 10.96 -6.38
CA ARG A 168 7.19 12.33 -5.83
C ARG A 168 8.29 13.29 -6.32
N GLY A 169 8.66 13.17 -7.59
CA GLY A 169 9.71 13.99 -8.20
C GLY A 169 11.15 13.55 -7.91
N LYS A 170 11.34 12.47 -7.13
CA LYS A 170 12.67 11.91 -6.84
C LYS A 170 12.86 10.60 -7.61
N LYS A 171 14.01 10.47 -8.29
CA LYS A 171 14.39 9.18 -8.89
C LYS A 171 14.64 8.17 -7.76
N ARG A 172 13.99 7.01 -7.85
CA ARG A 172 14.06 5.91 -6.90
C ARG A 172 14.08 4.58 -7.63
N TRP A 173 14.58 3.54 -6.97
CA TRP A 173 14.59 2.17 -7.49
C TRP A 173 13.61 1.29 -6.74
N ILE A 174 12.84 0.49 -7.47
CA ILE A 174 11.75 -0.31 -6.93
C ILE A 174 11.73 -1.70 -7.55
N TYR A 175 11.28 -2.69 -6.79
CA TYR A 175 11.06 -4.05 -7.27
C TYR A 175 9.92 -4.09 -8.29
N PHE A 176 10.11 -4.81 -9.39
CA PHE A 176 9.15 -4.95 -10.47
C PHE A 176 9.02 -6.42 -10.90
N GLN A 177 7.78 -6.86 -11.07
CA GLN A 177 7.41 -8.19 -11.58
C GLN A 177 6.14 -8.03 -12.43
N ASP A 178 6.31 -7.78 -13.73
CA ASP A 178 5.21 -7.58 -14.70
C ASP A 178 4.12 -6.56 -14.25
N GLY A 179 4.57 -5.50 -13.60
CA GLY A 179 3.71 -4.49 -13.03
C GLY A 179 2.91 -3.72 -14.09
N ALA A 180 1.73 -3.27 -13.69
CA ALA A 180 0.84 -2.50 -14.54
C ALA A 180 1.36 -1.08 -14.81
N ARG A 181 0.96 -0.54 -15.96
CA ARG A 181 0.81 0.89 -16.21
C ARG A 181 -0.60 1.32 -15.80
N LEU A 182 -0.73 2.46 -15.14
CA LEU A 182 -2.02 2.96 -14.66
C LEU A 182 -2.60 4.08 -15.55
N PRO A 183 -3.93 4.21 -15.65
CA PRO A 183 -4.57 5.24 -16.46
C PRO A 183 -4.42 6.63 -15.85
N VAL A 184 -4.52 7.65 -16.69
CA VAL A 184 -4.57 9.04 -16.25
C VAL A 184 -5.94 9.31 -15.63
N ALA A 185 -5.95 9.82 -14.40
CA ALA A 185 -7.20 10.27 -13.78
C ALA A 185 -7.70 11.56 -14.47
N PRO A 186 -9.02 11.73 -14.69
CA PRO A 186 -9.55 12.97 -15.26
C PRO A 186 -9.14 14.20 -14.45
N ILE A 187 -8.89 15.32 -15.13
CA ILE A 187 -8.56 16.58 -14.47
C ILE A 187 -9.68 16.96 -13.50
N GLY A 188 -9.32 17.35 -12.28
CA GLY A 188 -10.29 17.71 -11.23
C GLY A 188 -10.95 16.51 -10.52
N SER A 189 -10.66 15.27 -10.91
CA SER A 189 -11.23 14.07 -10.25
C SER A 189 -10.66 13.77 -8.84
N GLY A 190 -9.65 14.52 -8.41
CA GLY A 190 -8.98 14.32 -7.10
C GLY A 190 -8.02 13.12 -7.05
N GLY A 191 -7.68 12.56 -8.22
CA GLY A 191 -6.59 11.59 -8.36
C GLY A 191 -5.21 12.24 -8.18
N ILE A 192 -4.24 11.47 -7.70
CA ILE A 192 -2.88 11.93 -7.42
C ILE A 192 -1.89 10.93 -8.00
N VAL A 193 -1.04 11.37 -8.92
CA VAL A 193 0.11 10.58 -9.39
C VAL A 193 1.20 10.62 -8.33
N LEU A 194 1.65 9.44 -7.90
CA LEU A 194 2.73 9.26 -6.93
C LEU A 194 4.05 8.96 -7.63
N ALA A 195 4.02 8.12 -8.67
CA ALA A 195 5.19 7.75 -9.41
C ALA A 195 4.93 7.49 -10.90
N ILE A 196 5.96 7.72 -11.70
CA ILE A 196 6.01 7.39 -13.13
C ILE A 196 7.23 6.53 -13.45
N TYR A 197 7.08 5.65 -14.43
CA TYR A 197 8.18 4.92 -15.08
C TYR A 197 9.00 5.86 -16.00
N PRO A 198 10.16 5.43 -16.52
CA PRO A 198 11.02 6.27 -17.37
C PRO A 198 10.35 6.78 -18.65
N ASN A 199 9.43 6.00 -19.22
CA ASN A 199 8.62 6.36 -20.38
C ASN A 199 7.44 7.31 -20.06
N LYS A 200 7.31 7.75 -18.80
CA LYS A 200 6.25 8.61 -18.26
C LYS A 200 4.91 7.90 -18.05
N ASP A 201 4.84 6.59 -18.22
CA ASP A 201 3.66 5.84 -17.79
C ASP A 201 3.53 5.89 -16.26
N ILE A 202 2.29 5.86 -15.77
CA ILE A 202 2.01 6.00 -14.34
C ILE A 202 2.27 4.66 -13.66
N ALA A 203 3.22 4.65 -12.73
CA ALA A 203 3.59 3.47 -11.96
C ALA A 203 2.79 3.34 -10.67
N ALA A 204 2.49 4.46 -10.01
CA ALA A 204 1.68 4.47 -8.79
C ALA A 204 0.82 5.73 -8.71
N ALA A 205 -0.45 5.58 -8.35
CA ALA A 205 -1.39 6.69 -8.25
C ALA A 205 -2.57 6.37 -7.32
N THR A 206 -3.29 7.42 -6.95
CA THR A 206 -4.61 7.30 -6.33
C THR A 206 -5.69 7.85 -7.24
N TYR A 207 -6.89 7.27 -7.11
CA TYR A 207 -8.10 7.60 -7.86
C TYR A 207 -9.28 7.74 -6.90
N ARG A 208 -10.38 8.32 -7.40
CA ARG A 208 -11.67 8.37 -6.71
C ARG A 208 -12.65 7.42 -7.36
N TYR A 209 -13.45 6.74 -6.54
CA TYR A 209 -14.56 5.91 -7.00
C TYR A 209 -15.75 6.07 -6.06
N GLY A 210 -16.83 6.69 -6.55
CA GLY A 210 -17.91 7.17 -5.68
C GLY A 210 -17.38 8.08 -4.59
N LYS A 211 -17.71 7.77 -3.33
CA LYS A 211 -17.21 8.50 -2.15
C LYS A 211 -15.85 8.02 -1.66
N GLY A 212 -15.34 6.90 -2.19
CA GLY A 212 -14.12 6.25 -1.74
C GLY A 212 -12.86 6.64 -2.51
N ARG A 213 -11.76 6.01 -2.11
CA ARG A 213 -10.43 6.21 -2.69
C ARG A 213 -9.79 4.87 -3.06
N VAL A 214 -9.04 4.87 -4.15
CA VAL A 214 -8.38 3.69 -4.72
C VAL A 214 -6.91 4.03 -4.89
N GLY A 215 -6.00 3.37 -4.18
CA GLY A 215 -4.57 3.48 -4.37
C GLY A 215 -4.04 2.27 -5.12
N LEU A 216 -3.22 2.50 -6.14
CA LEU A 216 -2.70 1.47 -7.02
C LEU A 216 -1.19 1.65 -7.21
N ALA A 217 -0.47 0.54 -7.28
CA ALA A 217 0.88 0.47 -7.80
C ALA A 217 1.04 -0.72 -8.75
N GLY A 218 1.61 -0.46 -9.91
CA GLY A 218 2.14 -1.49 -10.80
C GLY A 218 3.32 -2.25 -10.19
N PRO A 219 4.39 -1.57 -9.72
CA PRO A 219 5.52 -2.22 -9.09
C PRO A 219 5.19 -2.64 -7.64
N HIS A 220 6.17 -3.22 -6.94
CA HIS A 220 6.02 -3.72 -5.56
C HIS A 220 6.72 -2.81 -4.53
N PRO A 221 6.12 -1.69 -4.12
CA PRO A 221 6.69 -0.84 -3.08
C PRO A 221 6.73 -1.53 -1.70
N GLU A 222 5.97 -2.61 -1.52
CA GLU A 222 5.93 -3.41 -0.30
C GLU A 222 7.09 -4.40 -0.16
N ALA A 223 7.78 -4.71 -1.27
CA ALA A 223 8.82 -5.73 -1.34
C ALA A 223 9.87 -5.54 -0.25
N ASP A 224 10.24 -6.63 0.40
CA ASP A 224 11.25 -6.64 1.45
C ASP A 224 12.57 -7.23 0.95
N GLU A 225 13.60 -7.21 1.80
CA GLU A 225 14.93 -7.72 1.44
C GLU A 225 14.92 -9.18 0.97
N SER A 226 13.95 -9.99 1.42
CA SER A 226 13.89 -11.40 1.03
C SER A 226 13.57 -11.56 -0.44
N TRP A 227 12.72 -10.71 -1.02
CA TRP A 227 12.36 -10.74 -2.44
C TRP A 227 13.58 -10.46 -3.33
N TYR A 228 14.37 -9.43 -2.96
CA TYR A 228 15.60 -9.10 -3.67
C TYR A 228 16.63 -10.24 -3.55
N ARG A 229 16.82 -10.79 -2.35
CA ARG A 229 17.77 -11.87 -2.11
C ARG A 229 17.41 -13.14 -2.88
N GLN A 230 16.14 -13.54 -2.88
CA GLN A 230 15.65 -14.74 -3.57
C GLN A 230 15.89 -14.68 -5.08
N ASN A 231 15.87 -13.47 -5.65
CA ASN A 231 16.03 -13.26 -7.09
C ASN A 231 17.43 -12.75 -7.49
N GLY A 232 18.38 -12.70 -6.55
CA GLY A 232 19.73 -12.19 -6.81
C GLY A 232 19.76 -10.71 -7.23
N LEU A 233 18.76 -9.94 -6.83
CA LEU A 233 18.60 -8.53 -7.18
C LEU A 233 19.21 -7.62 -6.10
N THR A 234 19.68 -6.46 -6.51
CA THR A 234 20.16 -5.40 -5.59
C THR A 234 19.39 -4.12 -5.86
N ASN A 235 18.82 -3.52 -4.81
CA ASN A 235 18.23 -2.18 -4.91
C ASN A 235 19.33 -1.13 -4.68
N PRO A 236 19.65 -0.26 -5.67
CA PRO A 236 20.68 0.78 -5.51
C PRO A 236 20.41 1.78 -4.38
N ASP A 237 19.14 1.99 -3.99
CA ASP A 237 18.76 2.88 -2.89
C ASP A 237 18.76 2.17 -1.52
N GLY A 238 19.06 0.88 -1.49
CA GLY A 238 18.73 -0.01 -0.37
C GLY A 238 17.24 -0.38 -0.34
N VAL A 239 16.88 -1.34 0.50
CA VAL A 239 15.49 -1.81 0.62
C VAL A 239 14.81 -1.10 1.79
N VAL A 240 14.05 -0.06 1.48
CA VAL A 240 13.30 0.74 2.45
C VAL A 240 11.80 0.79 2.09
N PRO A 241 10.90 0.72 3.09
CA PRO A 241 9.45 0.61 2.84
C PRO A 241 8.73 1.97 2.64
N ASP A 242 9.47 3.07 2.46
CA ASP A 242 8.93 4.43 2.48
C ASP A 242 7.91 4.69 1.34
N MET A 243 8.15 4.11 0.16
CA MET A 243 7.20 4.20 -0.96
C MET A 243 5.88 3.46 -0.66
N ALA A 244 5.91 2.32 0.04
CA ALA A 244 4.68 1.66 0.47
C ALA A 244 3.90 2.52 1.47
N TYR A 245 4.60 3.15 2.41
CA TYR A 245 3.97 4.03 3.40
C TYR A 245 3.37 5.28 2.75
N ASP A 246 4.04 5.93 1.79
CA ASP A 246 3.46 7.07 1.05
C ASP A 246 2.21 6.64 0.26
N LEU A 247 2.22 5.47 -0.39
CA LEU A 247 1.04 4.95 -1.09
C LEU A 247 -0.11 4.65 -0.13
N ILE A 248 0.15 4.00 1.01
CA ILE A 248 -0.85 3.75 2.05
C ILE A 248 -1.42 5.08 2.54
N ASN A 249 -0.58 6.03 2.91
CA ASN A 249 -1.00 7.35 3.41
C ASN A 249 -1.80 8.13 2.36
N ALA A 250 -1.38 8.11 1.10
CA ALA A 250 -2.13 8.73 0.00
C ALA A 250 -3.51 8.08 -0.19
N THR A 251 -3.62 6.76 -0.04
CA THR A 251 -4.87 6.00 -0.12
C THR A 251 -5.79 6.28 1.07
N MET A 252 -5.23 6.57 2.24
CA MET A 252 -5.99 6.85 3.46
C MET A 252 -6.49 8.29 3.56
N LYS A 253 -6.03 9.21 2.69
CA LYS A 253 -6.54 10.58 2.66
C LYS A 253 -8.08 10.60 2.52
N PRO A 254 -8.77 11.52 3.22
CA PRO A 254 -10.21 11.74 3.07
C PRO A 254 -10.65 11.89 1.59
#